data_AF-A0A8X6N4F5-F1
#
_entry.id   AF-A0A8X6N4F5-F1
#
_cell.length_a   1.000
_cell.length_b   1.000
_cell.length_c   1.000
_cell.angle_alpha   90.00
_cell.angle_beta   90.00
_cell.angle_gamma   90.00
#
_symmetry.space_group_name_H-M   'P 1'
#
loop_
_entity.id
_entity.type
_entity.pdbx_description
1 polymer ?
#
loop_
_entity_poly.entity_id
_entity_poly.type
_entity_poly.pdbx_seq_one_letter_code
_entity_poly.pdbx_strand_id
1 'polypeptide(L)'
;MKREKCNGEFSILHGGRNDISKHLETQKYNRYLITAASSSKTQDCFRQTTNRDEEKKLALAEGPMSFHTINHNHSFRSMACTSQVIKKLFGKKFAFAGTKSEAIVCIVLSPYAFSELNKI
;
A
#
# COMPACT_ATOMS: atom_id res chain seq x y z
N MET A 1 -11.29 -11.36 -22.78
CA MET A 1 -11.33 -12.02 -21.45
C MET A 1 -10.14 -11.51 -20.64
N LYS A 2 -10.36 -11.03 -19.42
CA LYS A 2 -9.33 -10.41 -18.56
C LYS A 2 -9.00 -11.36 -17.40
N ARG A 3 -7.71 -11.63 -17.12
CA ARG A 3 -7.33 -12.40 -15.92
C ARG A 3 -7.25 -11.47 -14.70
N GLU A 4 -7.71 -11.95 -13.54
CA GLU A 4 -7.71 -11.20 -12.28
C GLU A 4 -6.31 -11.02 -11.67
N LYS A 5 -5.38 -11.95 -11.91
CA LYS A 5 -4.07 -11.96 -11.24
C LYS A 5 -3.04 -11.10 -11.95
N CYS A 6 -2.83 -11.30 -13.25
CA CYS A 6 -2.04 -10.39 -14.08
C CYS A 6 -3.01 -9.65 -15.00
N ASN A 7 -2.88 -8.32 -15.12
CA ASN A 7 -3.76 -7.47 -15.94
C ASN A 7 -3.51 -7.66 -17.46
N GLY A 8 -3.47 -8.92 -17.91
CA GLY A 8 -3.33 -9.33 -19.30
C GLY A 8 -4.70 -9.50 -19.94
N GLU A 9 -4.87 -8.90 -21.10
CA GLU A 9 -6.08 -8.99 -21.91
C GLU A 9 -5.86 -10.01 -23.04
N PHE A 10 -6.81 -10.93 -23.20
CA PHE A 10 -6.76 -11.96 -24.23
C PHE A 10 -8.01 -11.89 -25.10
N SER A 11 -7.81 -11.96 -26.41
CA SER A 11 -8.90 -12.09 -27.37
C SER A 11 -9.28 -13.56 -27.55
N ILE A 12 -10.58 -13.85 -27.62
CA ILE A 12 -11.08 -15.21 -27.87
C ILE A 12 -11.06 -15.52 -29.38
N LEU A 13 -11.14 -14.48 -30.21
CA LEU A 13 -11.22 -14.59 -31.67
C LEU A 13 -9.88 -15.01 -32.31
N HIS A 14 -8.75 -14.69 -31.66
CA HIS A 14 -7.41 -15.00 -32.12
C HIS A 14 -6.62 -15.64 -30.98
N GLY A 15 -6.13 -16.86 -31.17
CA GLY A 15 -5.15 -17.50 -30.28
C GLY A 15 -5.66 -18.00 -28.92
N GLY A 16 -6.63 -17.34 -28.30
CA GLY A 16 -7.39 -17.81 -27.12
C GLY A 16 -6.56 -18.58 -26.07
N ARG A 17 -6.78 -19.89 -25.97
CA ARG A 17 -6.10 -20.78 -24.99
C ARG A 17 -4.60 -20.88 -25.21
N ASN A 18 -4.14 -20.82 -26.47
CA ASN A 18 -2.71 -20.85 -26.80
C ASN A 18 -2.00 -19.59 -26.27
N ASP A 19 -2.63 -18.43 -26.41
CA ASP A 19 -2.09 -17.16 -25.93
C ASP A 19 -2.04 -17.12 -24.40
N ILE A 20 -3.01 -17.75 -23.74
CA ILE A 20 -2.99 -17.94 -22.30
C ILE A 20 -1.81 -18.83 -21.88
N SER A 21 -1.57 -19.95 -22.57
CA SER A 21 -0.44 -20.85 -22.27
C SER A 21 0.90 -20.14 -22.45
N LYS A 22 1.11 -19.47 -23.58
CA LYS A 22 2.31 -18.67 -23.85
C LYS A 22 2.50 -17.54 -22.85
N HIS A 23 1.41 -16.92 -22.40
CA HIS A 23 1.48 -15.89 -21.38
C HIS A 23 1.98 -16.40 -20.03
N LEU A 24 1.56 -17.61 -19.62
CA LEU A 24 2.03 -18.24 -18.38
C LEU A 24 3.54 -18.52 -18.41
N GLU A 25 4.08 -18.79 -19.59
CA GLU A 25 5.51 -19.00 -19.82
C GLU A 25 6.30 -17.67 -19.90
N THR A 26 5.61 -16.54 -20.00
CA THR A 26 6.26 -15.24 -20.18
C THR A 26 6.88 -14.76 -18.87
N GLN A 27 8.07 -14.16 -18.94
CA GLN A 27 8.73 -13.52 -17.78
C GLN A 27 7.87 -12.48 -17.06
N LYS A 28 6.88 -11.88 -17.73
CA LYS A 28 5.94 -10.93 -17.13
C LYS A 28 5.05 -11.59 -16.06
N TYR A 29 4.55 -12.79 -16.35
CA TYR A 29 3.78 -13.57 -15.39
C TYR A 29 4.65 -14.04 -14.23
N ASN A 30 5.87 -14.53 -14.53
CA ASN A 30 6.81 -14.94 -13.49
C ASN A 30 7.21 -13.76 -12.57
N ARG A 31 7.49 -12.58 -13.14
CA ARG A 31 7.75 -11.34 -12.35
C ARG A 31 6.56 -10.97 -11.47
N TYR A 32 5.33 -11.09 -11.96
CA TYR A 32 4.14 -10.88 -11.14
C TYR A 32 4.07 -11.87 -9.98
N LEU A 33 4.30 -13.16 -10.22
CA LEU A 33 4.31 -14.18 -9.15
C LEU A 33 5.39 -13.90 -8.11
N ILE A 34 6.61 -13.56 -8.53
CA ILE A 34 7.70 -13.19 -7.63
C ILE A 34 7.34 -11.94 -6.81
N THR A 35 6.74 -10.92 -7.44
CA THR A 35 6.32 -9.69 -6.76
C THR A 35 5.19 -9.96 -5.75
N ALA A 36 4.23 -10.79 -6.11
CA ALA A 36 3.13 -11.20 -5.24
C ALA A 36 3.64 -12.04 -4.05
N ALA A 37 4.61 -12.93 -4.26
CA ALA A 37 5.21 -13.77 -3.23
C ALA A 37 6.17 -12.99 -2.29
N SER A 38 6.80 -11.92 -2.79
CA SER A 38 7.72 -11.06 -2.02
C SER A 38 7.03 -9.87 -1.34
N SER A 39 5.76 -9.61 -1.65
CA SER A 39 4.95 -8.62 -0.96
C SER A 39 4.70 -9.08 0.47
N SER A 40 5.13 -8.28 1.46
CA SER A 40 4.77 -8.50 2.87
C SER A 40 3.26 -8.53 3.03
N LYS A 41 2.74 -9.34 3.96
CA LYS A 41 1.30 -9.34 4.26
C LYS A 41 0.94 -7.93 4.72
N THR A 42 -0.19 -7.39 4.27
CA THR A 42 -0.66 -6.04 4.68
C THR A 42 -0.70 -5.89 6.21
N GLN A 43 -0.92 -6.99 6.93
CA GLN A 43 -0.86 -7.10 8.39
C GLN A 43 0.51 -6.72 8.99
N ASP A 44 1.63 -6.89 8.29
CA ASP A 44 2.96 -6.50 8.80
C ASP A 44 3.11 -4.98 8.92
N CYS A 45 2.31 -4.22 8.15
CA CYS A 45 2.24 -2.77 8.26
C CYS A 45 1.40 -2.32 9.47
N PHE A 46 0.46 -3.15 9.92
CA PHE A 46 -0.44 -2.85 11.03
C PHE A 46 -0.07 -3.70 12.25
N ARG A 47 0.68 -3.11 13.19
CA ARG A 47 0.99 -3.79 14.45
C ARG A 47 -0.27 -4.09 15.24
N GLN A 48 -0.27 -5.24 15.93
CA GLN A 48 -1.34 -5.59 16.88
C GLN A 48 -1.37 -4.57 18.02
N THR A 49 -2.58 -4.10 18.32
CA THR A 49 -2.90 -3.03 19.26
C THR A 49 -2.67 -3.47 20.71
N THR A 50 -1.42 -3.42 21.17
CA THR A 50 -1.19 -3.25 22.61
C THR A 50 -1.18 -1.76 22.91
N ASN A 51 -2.07 -1.29 23.80
CA ASN A 51 -2.20 0.11 24.23
C ASN A 51 -0.99 0.58 25.08
N ARG A 52 0.22 0.47 24.53
CA ARG A 52 1.44 0.99 25.14
C ARG A 52 1.66 2.43 24.69
N ASP A 53 2.23 3.24 25.57
CA ASP A 53 2.51 4.65 25.28
C ASP A 53 3.46 4.85 24.08
N GLU A 54 4.36 3.89 23.84
CA GLU A 54 5.25 3.91 22.68
C GLU A 54 4.51 3.75 21.34
N GLU A 55 3.44 2.94 21.29
CA GLU A 55 2.63 2.79 20.08
C GLU A 55 1.76 4.05 19.85
N LYS A 56 1.32 4.73 20.92
CA LYS A 56 0.63 6.03 20.81
C LYS A 56 1.57 7.10 20.25
N LYS A 57 2.82 7.18 20.73
CA LYS A 57 3.83 8.11 20.19
C LYS A 57 4.11 7.84 18.71
N LEU A 58 4.18 6.57 18.31
CA LEU A 58 4.34 6.19 16.91
C LEU A 58 3.13 6.61 16.07
N ALA A 59 1.91 6.33 16.51
CA ALA A 59 0.69 6.74 15.81
C ALA A 59 0.61 8.27 15.65
N LEU A 60 1.02 9.02 16.68
CA LEU A 60 1.06 10.48 16.67
C LEU A 60 2.10 11.04 15.68
N ALA A 61 3.17 10.30 15.39
CA ALA A 61 4.14 10.66 14.36
C ALA A 61 3.67 10.24 12.94
N GLU A 62 3.00 9.10 12.81
CA GLU A 62 2.54 8.57 11.52
C GLU A 62 1.37 9.38 10.93
N GLY A 63 0.47 9.92 11.74
CA GLY A 63 -0.65 10.75 11.29
C GLY A 63 -0.20 11.99 10.49
N PRO A 64 0.60 12.90 11.09
CA PRO A 64 1.14 14.06 10.39
C PRO A 64 1.97 13.70 9.17
N MET A 65 2.73 12.59 9.22
CA MET A 65 3.51 12.13 8.09
C MET A 65 2.63 11.65 6.93
N SER A 66 1.49 11.00 7.23
CA SER A 66 0.47 10.60 6.25
C SER A 66 -0.11 11.83 5.55
N PHE A 67 -0.44 12.86 6.32
CA PHE A 67 -0.96 14.12 5.79
C PHE A 67 0.07 14.84 4.93
N HIS A 68 1.30 15.03 5.43
CA HIS A 68 2.40 15.65 4.70
C HIS A 68 2.66 14.94 3.37
N THR A 69 2.61 13.61 3.37
CA THR A 69 2.77 12.81 2.16
C THR A 69 1.76 13.17 1.10
N ILE A 70 0.48 13.23 1.42
CA ILE A 70 -0.54 13.52 0.39
C ILE A 70 -0.37 14.94 -0.12
N ASN A 71 -0.03 15.86 0.78
CA ASN A 71 0.12 17.26 0.42
C ASN A 71 1.34 17.50 -0.49
N HIS A 72 2.43 16.74 -0.30
CA HIS A 72 3.70 16.97 -0.99
C HIS A 72 4.03 15.91 -2.07
N ASN A 73 3.44 14.72 -2.00
CA ASN A 73 3.64 13.64 -2.95
C ASN A 73 2.33 13.31 -3.67
N HIS A 74 2.40 13.23 -5.01
CA HIS A 74 1.27 12.83 -5.85
C HIS A 74 0.74 11.40 -5.61
N SER A 75 1.40 10.59 -4.76
CA SER A 75 0.93 9.23 -4.47
C SER A 75 1.40 8.68 -3.12
N PHE A 76 0.60 7.77 -2.56
CA PHE A 76 0.97 6.94 -1.41
C PHE A 76 2.18 6.02 -1.67
N ARG A 77 2.53 5.78 -2.94
CA ARG A 77 3.67 4.92 -3.31
C ARG A 77 5.00 5.53 -2.92
N SER A 78 5.11 6.86 -2.91
CA SER A 78 6.31 7.57 -2.46
C SER A 78 6.66 7.24 -1.00
N MET A 79 5.66 6.91 -0.17
CA MET A 79 5.90 6.57 1.23
C MET A 79 6.51 5.21 1.49
N ALA A 80 6.34 4.25 0.59
CA ALA A 80 7.01 2.96 0.73
C ALA A 80 8.54 3.10 0.64
N CYS A 81 9.04 4.10 -0.10
CA CYS A 81 10.47 4.42 -0.16
C CYS A 81 10.91 5.22 1.08
N THR A 82 10.19 6.29 1.40
CA THR A 82 10.52 7.18 2.53
C THR A 82 10.54 6.45 3.87
N SER A 83 9.61 5.53 4.10
CA SER A 83 9.57 4.78 5.36
C SER A 83 10.76 3.82 5.52
N GLN A 84 11.30 3.27 4.43
CA GLN A 84 12.51 2.46 4.49
C GLN A 84 13.72 3.32 4.87
N VAL A 85 13.80 4.55 4.34
CA VAL A 85 14.84 5.52 4.70
C VAL A 85 14.72 5.90 6.18
N ILE A 86 13.51 6.23 6.65
CA ILE A 86 13.28 6.59 8.07
C ILE A 86 13.61 5.44 9.00
N LYS A 87 13.26 4.20 8.66
CA LYS A 87 13.64 3.01 9.45
C LYS A 87 15.16 2.87 9.61
N LYS A 88 15.93 3.19 8.56
CA LYS A 88 17.39 3.13 8.57
C LYS A 88 18.01 4.29 9.36
N LEU A 89 17.45 5.49 9.25
CA LEU A 89 18.00 6.70 9.88
C LEU A 89 17.58 6.88 11.34
N PHE A 90 16.32 6.58 11.68
CA PHE A 90 15.69 6.94 12.95
C PHE A 90 15.15 5.74 13.75
N GLY A 91 15.33 4.52 13.23
CA GLY A 91 15.07 3.28 13.96
C GLY A 91 13.99 2.39 13.33
N LYS A 92 14.19 1.08 13.46
CA LYS A 92 13.41 0.03 12.78
C LYS A 92 11.92 -0.04 13.17
N LYS A 93 11.51 0.64 14.24
CA LYS A 93 10.14 0.59 14.77
C LYS A 93 9.13 1.38 13.95
N PHE A 94 9.59 2.31 13.11
CA PHE A 94 8.72 3.11 12.24
C PHE A 94 8.24 2.30 11.03
N ALA A 95 7.27 1.41 11.25
CA ALA A 95 6.66 0.58 10.21
C ALA A 95 5.48 1.31 9.55
N PHE A 96 5.81 2.23 8.66
CA PHE A 96 4.85 3.03 7.92
C PHE A 96 4.92 2.70 6.43
N ALA A 97 3.80 2.55 5.74
CA ALA A 97 3.77 2.13 4.32
C ALA A 97 2.59 2.79 3.61
N GLY A 98 2.60 2.76 2.27
CA GLY A 98 1.56 3.39 1.44
C GLY A 98 0.14 2.98 1.86
N THR A 99 -0.11 1.69 2.04
CA THR A 99 -1.42 1.15 2.48
C THR A 99 -1.83 1.64 3.86
N LYS A 100 -0.88 1.78 4.79
CA LYS A 100 -1.16 2.30 6.14
C LYS A 100 -1.44 3.80 6.11
N SER A 101 -0.70 4.56 5.29
CA SER A 101 -0.94 5.98 5.06
C SER A 101 -2.34 6.22 4.48
N GLU A 102 -2.70 5.44 3.45
CA GLU A 102 -4.03 5.49 2.83
C GLU A 102 -5.12 5.18 3.86
N ALA A 103 -4.97 4.13 4.68
CA ALA A 103 -5.93 3.80 5.72
C ALA A 103 -6.07 4.93 6.76
N ILE A 104 -4.97 5.49 7.25
CA ILE A 104 -5.00 6.62 8.21
C ILE A 104 -5.77 7.79 7.60
N VAL A 105 -5.53 8.10 6.34
CA VAL A 105 -6.15 9.26 5.70
C VAL A 105 -7.63 9.00 5.42
N CYS A 106 -7.95 7.89 4.77
CA CYS A 106 -9.30 7.60 4.31
C CYS A 106 -10.25 7.22 5.45
N ILE A 107 -9.74 6.59 6.52
CA ILE A 107 -10.57 6.04 7.61
C ILE A 107 -10.55 6.96 8.84
N VAL A 108 -9.48 7.72 9.07
CA VAL A 108 -9.35 8.58 10.26
C VAL A 108 -9.45 10.06 9.91
N LEU A 109 -8.53 10.57 9.10
CA LEU A 109 -8.44 12.02 8.85
C LEU A 109 -9.61 12.56 8.03
N SER A 110 -9.98 11.85 6.96
CA SER A 110 -11.05 12.27 6.05
C SER A 110 -12.41 12.31 6.74
N PRO A 111 -12.88 11.24 7.43
CA PRO A 111 -14.15 11.29 8.16
C PRO A 111 -14.18 12.34 9.27
N TYR A 112 -13.04 12.55 9.95
CA TYR A 112 -12.92 13.62 10.94
C TYR A 112 -13.03 15.01 10.30
N ALA A 113 -12.34 15.27 9.19
CA ALA A 113 -12.44 16.54 8.49
C ALA A 113 -13.87 16.85 8.02
N PHE A 114 -14.57 15.85 7.48
CA PHE A 114 -15.98 16.00 7.11
C PHE A 114 -16.89 16.22 8.31
N SER A 115 -16.64 15.56 9.45
CA SER A 115 -17.44 15.78 10.65
C SER A 115 -17.25 17.19 11.23
N GLU A 116 -16.04 17.74 11.17
CA GLU A 116 -15.77 19.14 11.57
C GLU A 116 -16.41 20.15 10.61
N LEU A 117 -16.37 19.91 9.29
CA LEU A 117 -17.02 20.79 8.32
C LEU A 117 -18.55 20.81 8.46
N ASN A 118 -19.15 19.69 8.83
CA ASN A 118 -20.60 19.60 9.05
C ASN A 118 -21.08 20.17 10.39
N LYS A 119 -20.17 20.61 11.26
CA LYS A 119 -20.49 21.31 12.53
C LYS A 119 -20.57 22.82 12.36
N ILE A 120 -20.16 23.34 11.20
CA ILE A 120 -20.19 24.76 10.82
C ILE A 120 -21.51 25.04 10.09
#